data_AF-A0A7C2DTQ8-F1
#
_entry.id   AF-A0A7C2DTQ8-F1
#
_cell.length_a   1.000
_cell.length_b   1.000
_cell.length_c   1.000
_cell.angle_alpha   90.00
_cell.angle_beta   90.00
_cell.angle_gamma   90.00
#
_symmetry.space_group_name_H-M   'P 1'
#
loop_
_entity.id
_entity.type
_entity.pdbx_description
1 polymer ?
#
loop_
_entity_poly.entity_id
_entity_poly.type
_entity_poly.pdbx_seq_one_letter_code
_entity_poly.pdbx_strand_id
1 'polypeptide(L)'
;MAAKPFEPDDPLALVGVTVPTDDGGLDEMARCLIEEYLREGWEEDRLLALFRNPFYRTPHIIYRARGEGFVRQLIEEVRARWAGWRAVLEPKEADGDA
;
A
#
# COMPACT_ATOMS: atom_id res chain seq x y z
N MET A 1 -28.36 3.31 13.99
CA MET A 1 -27.79 2.03 14.49
C MET A 1 -27.96 2.03 16.00
N ALA A 2 -28.50 0.97 16.59
CA ALA A 2 -28.54 0.86 18.05
C ALA A 2 -27.11 0.65 18.56
N ALA A 3 -26.68 1.44 19.55
CA ALA A 3 -25.37 1.25 20.16
C ALA A 3 -25.40 -0.01 21.02
N LYS A 4 -24.53 -0.98 20.71
CA LYS A 4 -24.33 -2.14 21.59
C LYS A 4 -23.69 -1.63 22.90
N PRO A 5 -24.24 -1.97 24.07
CA PRO A 5 -23.57 -1.67 25.34
C PRO A 5 -22.21 -2.37 25.41
N PHE A 6 -21.21 -1.70 25.98
CA PHE A 6 -19.88 -2.28 26.17
C PHE A 6 -19.95 -3.46 27.15
N GLU A 7 -19.48 -4.61 26.69
CA GLU A 7 -19.41 -5.87 27.44
C GLU A 7 -17.91 -6.27 27.53
N PRO A 8 -17.30 -6.33 28.73
CA PRO A 8 -15.87 -6.60 28.88
C PRO A 8 -15.41 -7.94 28.29
N ASP A 9 -16.32 -8.89 28.18
CA ASP A 9 -16.15 -10.27 27.74
C ASP A 9 -16.73 -10.52 26.34
N ASP A 10 -17.07 -9.47 25.58
CA ASP A 10 -17.56 -9.59 24.22
C ASP A 10 -16.50 -10.19 23.28
N PRO A 11 -16.71 -11.42 22.74
CA PRO A 11 -15.76 -12.04 21.84
C PRO A 11 -15.67 -11.33 20.48
N LEU A 12 -16.63 -10.45 20.15
CA LEU A 12 -16.66 -9.65 18.93
C LEU A 12 -16.15 -8.22 19.15
N ALA A 13 -15.74 -7.86 20.36
CA ALA A 13 -15.12 -6.57 20.61
C ALA A 13 -13.77 -6.50 19.88
N LEU A 14 -13.55 -5.41 19.14
CA LEU A 14 -12.25 -5.15 18.54
C LEU A 14 -11.23 -4.81 19.64
N VAL A 15 -10.36 -5.76 19.96
CA VAL A 15 -9.23 -5.56 20.87
C VAL A 15 -7.96 -5.34 20.05
N GLY A 16 -7.53 -4.09 19.95
CA GLY A 16 -6.25 -3.74 19.33
C GLY A 16 -5.15 -3.64 20.39
N VAL A 17 -4.00 -4.28 20.16
CA VAL A 17 -2.78 -4.11 20.96
C VAL A 17 -1.66 -3.58 20.07
N THR A 18 -0.87 -2.63 20.59
CA THR A 18 0.29 -2.12 19.87
C THR A 18 1.45 -3.10 20.04
N VAL A 19 1.96 -3.62 18.93
CA VAL A 19 3.20 -4.40 18.91
C VAL A 19 4.36 -3.45 18.62
N PRO A 20 5.42 -3.43 19.45
CA PRO A 20 6.60 -2.62 19.17
C PRO A 20 7.21 -3.02 17.83
N THR A 21 7.48 -2.05 16.97
CA THR A 21 8.25 -2.25 15.73
C THR A 21 9.55 -1.48 15.83
N ASP A 22 10.55 -1.86 15.04
CA ASP A 22 11.68 -0.97 14.81
C ASP A 22 11.26 0.27 13.98
N ASP A 23 12.17 1.23 13.87
CA ASP A 23 11.95 2.48 13.14
C ASP A 23 11.72 2.28 11.63
N GLY A 24 12.03 1.08 11.10
CA GLY A 24 11.87 0.69 9.71
C GLY A 24 10.49 0.13 9.35
N GLY A 25 9.65 -0.21 10.33
CA GLY A 25 8.34 -0.82 10.08
C GLY A 25 7.41 0.02 9.19
N LEU A 26 7.48 1.36 9.27
CA LEU A 26 6.71 2.25 8.41
C LEU A 26 7.19 2.23 6.95
N ASP A 27 8.49 2.03 6.73
CA ASP A 27 9.09 2.05 5.39
C ASP A 27 8.75 0.75 4.66
N GLU A 28 8.81 -0.39 5.36
CA GLU A 28 8.38 -1.67 4.81
C GLU A 28 6.87 -1.70 4.57
N MET A 29 6.05 -1.13 5.48
CA MET A 29 4.62 -0.95 5.25
C MET A 29 4.34 -0.11 4.00
N ALA A 30 5.10 0.98 3.81
CA ALA A 30 4.98 1.83 2.62
C ALA A 30 5.30 1.03 1.35
N ARG A 31 6.39 0.26 1.37
CA ARG A 31 6.81 -0.60 0.25
C ARG A 31 5.73 -1.63 -0.09
N CYS A 32 5.15 -2.31 0.91
CA CYS A 32 4.08 -3.28 0.69
C CYS A 32 2.85 -2.64 0.04
N LEU A 33 2.36 -1.51 0.56
CA LEU A 33 1.20 -0.80 0.01
C LEU A 33 1.44 -0.37 -1.44
N ILE A 34 2.61 0.22 -1.71
CA ILE A 34 2.99 0.65 -3.06
C ILE A 34 3.06 -0.54 -4.03
N GLU A 35 3.69 -1.63 -3.61
CA GLU A 35 3.81 -2.84 -4.42
C GLU A 35 2.44 -3.41 -4.80
N GLU A 36 1.53 -3.54 -3.82
CA GLU A 36 0.19 -4.09 -4.05
C GLU A 36 -0.55 -3.29 -5.13
N TYR A 37 -0.64 -1.98 -4.98
CA TYR A 37 -1.36 -1.14 -5.95
C TYR A 37 -0.65 -1.02 -7.31
N LEU A 38 0.68 -1.01 -7.35
CA LEU A 38 1.41 -1.03 -8.63
C LEU A 38 1.13 -2.33 -9.39
N ARG A 39 1.04 -3.47 -8.69
CA ARG A 39 0.71 -4.77 -9.28
C ARG A 39 -0.75 -4.87 -9.74
N GLU A 40 -1.66 -4.13 -9.08
CA GLU A 40 -3.03 -3.94 -9.56
C GLU A 40 -3.14 -2.94 -10.74
N GLY A 41 -2.04 -2.31 -11.15
CA GLY A 41 -2.01 -1.41 -12.30
C GLY A 41 -2.34 0.05 -11.98
N TRP A 42 -2.18 0.47 -10.73
CA TRP A 42 -2.33 1.88 -10.38
C TRP A 42 -1.11 2.69 -10.83
N GLU A 43 -1.36 3.93 -11.25
CA GLU A 43 -0.32 4.88 -11.62
C GLU A 43 0.17 5.73 -10.43
N GLU A 44 1.35 6.32 -10.58
CA GLU A 44 2.04 7.07 -9.50
C GLU A 44 1.16 8.17 -8.91
N ASP A 45 0.51 8.99 -9.72
CA ASP A 45 -0.31 10.10 -9.23
C ASP A 45 -1.50 9.63 -8.38
N ARG A 46 -2.10 8.49 -8.76
CA ARG A 46 -3.20 7.88 -8.01
C ARG A 46 -2.72 7.31 -6.69
N LEU A 47 -1.57 6.65 -6.69
CA LEU A 47 -0.88 6.18 -5.49
C LEU A 47 -0.54 7.36 -4.57
N LEU A 48 0.05 8.43 -5.09
CA LEU A 48 0.39 9.59 -4.28
C LEU A 48 -0.84 10.28 -3.68
N ALA A 49 -1.96 10.33 -4.41
CA ALA A 49 -3.23 10.84 -3.88
C ALA A 49 -3.74 10.03 -2.68
N LEU A 50 -3.53 8.70 -2.68
CA LEU A 50 -3.85 7.82 -1.54
C LEU A 50 -3.07 8.24 -0.28
N PHE A 51 -1.76 8.46 -0.41
CA PHE A 51 -0.88 8.86 0.69
C PHE A 51 -1.20 10.27 1.22
N ARG A 52 -1.63 11.20 0.36
CA ARG A 52 -2.02 12.55 0.77
C ARG A 52 -3.36 12.61 1.50
N ASN A 53 -4.23 11.62 1.33
CA ASN A 53 -5.60 11.67 1.82
C ASN A 53 -5.72 11.16 3.28
N PRO A 54 -6.13 12.02 4.25
CA PRO A 54 -6.22 11.65 5.67
C PRO A 54 -7.28 10.59 5.99
N PHE A 55 -8.20 10.32 5.07
CA PHE A 55 -9.14 9.21 5.21
C PHE A 55 -8.40 7.86 5.31
N TYR A 56 -7.28 7.70 4.59
CA TYR A 56 -6.46 6.50 4.62
C TYR A 56 -5.35 6.64 5.67
N ARG A 57 -5.65 6.25 6.91
CA ARG A 57 -4.76 6.51 8.06
C ARG A 57 -3.33 6.01 7.86
N THR A 58 -3.13 4.75 7.49
CA THR A 58 -1.79 4.17 7.38
C THR A 58 -0.93 4.85 6.30
N PRO A 59 -1.39 4.97 5.03
CA PRO A 59 -0.68 5.76 4.03
C PRO A 59 -0.42 7.21 4.48
N HIS A 60 -1.40 7.84 5.11
CA HIS A 60 -1.27 9.24 5.51
C HIS A 60 -0.27 9.45 6.67
N ILE A 61 -0.21 8.53 7.63
CA ILE A 61 0.80 8.55 8.70
C ILE A 61 2.21 8.45 8.10
N ILE A 62 2.42 7.54 7.15
CA ILE A 62 3.69 7.40 6.43
C ILE A 62 4.04 8.69 5.70
N TYR A 63 3.08 9.26 4.95
CA TYR A 63 3.27 10.51 4.22
C TYR A 63 3.66 11.67 5.15
N ARG A 64 3.03 11.78 6.32
CA ARG A 64 3.35 12.81 7.32
C ARG A 64 4.72 12.60 7.97
N ALA A 65 5.13 11.34 8.17
CA ALA A 65 6.39 10.99 8.81
C ALA A 65 7.61 11.12 7.88
N ARG A 66 7.46 10.82 6.59
CA ARG A 66 8.56 10.74 5.62
C ARG A 66 8.52 11.83 4.54
N GLY A 67 7.35 12.40 4.29
CA GLY A 67 7.14 13.40 3.26
C GLY A 67 6.95 12.82 1.85
N GLU A 68 6.61 13.71 0.93
CA GLU A 68 6.28 13.34 -0.45
C GLU A 68 7.46 12.78 -1.25
N GLY A 69 8.65 13.38 -1.09
CA GLY A 69 9.84 12.97 -1.84
C GLY A 69 10.19 11.50 -1.59
N PHE A 70 10.09 11.07 -0.34
CA PHE A 70 10.24 9.66 0.04
C PHE A 70 9.23 8.76 -0.68
N VAL A 71 7.95 9.13 -0.67
CA VAL A 71 6.88 8.30 -1.29
C VAL A 71 7.11 8.17 -2.79
N ARG A 72 7.44 9.27 -3.48
CA ARG A 72 7.73 9.25 -4.92
C ARG A 72 8.94 8.38 -5.25
N GLN A 73 10.03 8.55 -4.50
CA GLN A 73 11.23 7.74 -4.68
C GLN A 73 10.91 6.24 -4.51
N LEU A 74 10.14 5.90 -3.47
CA LEU A 74 9.78 4.52 -3.19
C LEU A 74 8.86 3.91 -4.26
N ILE A 75 7.93 4.70 -4.83
CA ILE A 75 7.11 4.27 -5.97
C ILE A 75 8.01 3.88 -7.16
N GLU A 76 8.98 4.72 -7.49
CA GLU A 76 9.89 4.45 -8.61
C GLU A 76 10.81 3.25 -8.34
N GLU A 77 11.35 3.11 -7.13
CA GLU A 77 12.13 1.94 -6.74
C GLU A 77 11.34 0.63 -6.88
N VAL A 78 10.08 0.62 -6.39
CA VAL A 78 9.22 -0.56 -6.47
C VAL A 78 8.81 -0.83 -7.92
N ARG A 79 8.46 0.21 -8.69
CA ARG A 79 8.15 0.08 -10.12
C ARG A 79 9.31 -0.54 -10.90
N ALA A 80 10.53 -0.05 -10.70
CA ALA A 80 11.73 -0.58 -11.34
C ALA A 80 11.96 -2.05 -11.00
N ARG A 81 11.79 -2.43 -9.73
CA ARG A 81 11.92 -3.83 -9.28
C ARG A 81 10.93 -4.76 -9.98
N TRP A 82 9.72 -4.29 -10.28
CA TRP A 82 8.65 -5.09 -10.89
C TRP A 82 8.46 -4.88 -12.40
N ALA A 83 9.29 -4.05 -13.05
CA ALA A 83 9.15 -3.73 -14.47
C ALA A 83 9.21 -4.98 -15.37
N GLY A 84 10.07 -5.96 -15.04
CA GLY A 84 10.16 -7.23 -15.78
C GLY A 84 8.96 -8.16 -15.60
N TRP A 85 8.18 -8.01 -14.52
CA TRP A 85 7.03 -8.88 -14.23
C TRP A 85 5.85 -8.61 -15.17
N ARG A 86 5.57 -7.34 -15.49
CA ARG A 86 4.48 -6.99 -16.42
C ARG A 86 4.75 -7.48 -17.84
N ALA A 87 6.00 -7.46 -18.30
CA ALA A 87 6.39 -7.97 -19.61
C ALA A 87 6.18 -9.49 -19.78
N VAL A 88 6.14 -10.25 -18.69
CA VAL A 88 5.87 -11.70 -18.70
C VAL A 88 4.37 -12.01 -18.76
N LEU A 89 3.52 -11.08 -18.31
CA LEU A 89 2.06 -11.26 -18.27
C LEU A 89 1.35 -10.77 -19.53
N GLU A 90 1.98 -9.90 -20.32
CA GLU A 90 1.44 -9.58 -21.65
C GLU A 90 1.65 -10.80 -22.56
N PRO A 91 0.57 -11.37 -23.14
CA PRO A 91 0.73 -12.45 -24.08
C PRO A 91 1.59 -11.94 -25.23
N LYS A 92 2.69 -12.64 -25.52
CA LYS A 92 3.41 -12.46 -26.78
C LYS A 92 2.37 -12.58 -27.89
N GLU A 93 2.06 -11.48 -28.59
CA GLU A 93 1.22 -11.54 -29.79
C GLU A 93 1.75 -12.72 -30.60
N ALA A 94 0.88 -13.71 -30.83
CA ALA A 94 1.25 -14.90 -31.56
C ALA A 94 1.80 -14.41 -32.90
N ASP A 95 3.10 -14.61 -33.12
CA ASP A 95 3.74 -14.36 -34.40
C ASP A 95 2.89 -15.09 -35.43
N GLY A 96 2.13 -14.31 -36.20
CA GLY A 96 1.24 -14.80 -37.24
C GLY A 96 2.10 -15.35 -38.35
N ASP A 97 2.34 -16.66 -38.30
CA ASP A 97 2.87 -17.44 -39.40
C ASP A 97 1.77 -17.57 -40.46
N ALA A 98 1.94 -16.87 -41.59
CA ALA A 98 1.21 -17.06 -42.84
C ALA A 98 2.06 -16.61 -44.02
#